data_AF-A0A969BL17-F1
#
_entry.id   AF-A0A969BL17-F1
#
_cell.length_a   1.000
_cell.length_b   1.000
_cell.length_c   1.000
_cell.angle_alpha   90.00
_cell.angle_beta   90.00
_cell.angle_gamma   90.00
#
_symmetry.space_group_name_H-M   'P 1'
#
loop_
_entity.id
_entity.type
_entity.pdbx_description
1 polymer ?
#
loop_
_entity_poly.entity_id
_entity_poly.type
_entity_poly.pdbx_seq_one_letter_code
_entity_poly.pdbx_strand_id
1 'polypeptide(L)'
;MRTDDKYKVIGLMSGTSLDGLDIALCLIRHTELGWAHAIDITQTIKYSPAWKRRLEEAPGLSGDALMELHAQYGKYLGVLVDAFITK
;
A
#
# COMPACT_ATOMS: atom_id res chain seq x y z
N MET A 1 1.36 11.63 -23.76
CA MET A 1 1.99 10.37 -23.31
C MET A 1 2.54 9.68 -24.53
N ARG A 2 3.77 9.16 -24.47
CA ARG A 2 4.33 8.45 -25.62
C ARG A 2 3.73 7.05 -25.63
N THR A 3 3.38 6.57 -26.81
CA THR A 3 3.14 5.15 -27.05
C THR A 3 4.42 4.41 -26.66
N ASP A 4 4.32 3.42 -25.76
CA ASP A 4 5.40 2.64 -25.11
C ASP A 4 5.92 3.08 -23.74
N ASP A 5 5.34 4.10 -23.11
CA ASP A 5 5.66 4.40 -21.71
C ASP A 5 5.28 3.19 -20.81
N LYS A 6 6.26 2.68 -20.04
CA LYS A 6 6.09 1.57 -19.08
C LYS A 6 6.25 2.08 -17.65
N TYR A 7 5.26 1.80 -16.82
CA TYR A 7 5.22 2.19 -15.42
C TYR A 7 5.27 0.94 -14.54
N LYS A 8 6.19 0.94 -13.57
CA LYS A 8 6.15 0.01 -12.44
C LYS A 8 5.51 0.76 -11.28
N VAL A 9 4.38 0.26 -10.80
CA VAL A 9 3.58 0.90 -9.75
C VAL A 9 3.41 -0.08 -8.60
N ILE A 10 3.66 0.38 -7.38
CA ILE A 10 3.29 -0.35 -6.17
C ILE A 10 1.91 0.13 -5.74
N GLY A 11 0.93 -0.78 -5.78
CA GLY A 11 -0.39 -0.59 -5.20
C GLY A 11 -0.42 -1.05 -3.75
N LEU A 12 -1.03 -0.26 -2.87
CA LEU A 12 -1.22 -0.57 -1.45
C LEU A 12 -2.71 -0.51 -1.10
N MET A 13 -3.20 -1.49 -0.36
CA MET A 13 -4.57 -1.49 0.15
C MET A 13 -4.63 -2.09 1.55
N SER A 14 -5.28 -1.38 2.47
CA SER A 14 -5.58 -1.86 3.82
C SER A 14 -7.08 -1.82 4.03
N GLY A 15 -7.71 -3.00 4.03
CA GLY A 15 -9.15 -3.13 4.25
C GLY A 15 -9.57 -2.76 5.67
N THR A 16 -10.86 -2.48 5.85
CA THR A 16 -11.46 -2.21 7.17
C THR A 16 -11.44 -3.41 8.11
N SER A 17 -11.16 -4.62 7.61
CA SER A 17 -10.95 -5.80 8.46
C SER A 17 -9.64 -5.78 9.24
N LEU A 18 -8.68 -4.92 8.83
CA LEU A 18 -7.38 -4.75 9.47
C LEU A 18 -6.59 -6.06 9.61
N ASP A 19 -6.76 -6.98 8.66
CA ASP A 19 -6.06 -8.28 8.65
C ASP A 19 -4.63 -8.17 8.11
N GLY A 20 -4.32 -7.08 7.41
CA GLY A 20 -2.99 -6.80 6.88
C GLY A 20 -2.99 -5.69 5.83
N LEU A 21 -1.82 -5.53 5.23
CA LEU A 21 -1.58 -4.67 4.07
C LEU A 21 -1.41 -5.55 2.83
N ASP A 22 -2.27 -5.36 1.85
CA ASP A 22 -2.12 -5.92 0.51
C ASP A 22 -1.20 -5.03 -0.31
N ILE A 23 -0.17 -5.63 -0.89
CA ILE A 23 0.83 -4.98 -1.74
C ILE A 23 0.84 -5.67 -3.10
N ALA A 24 0.82 -4.89 -4.17
CA ALA A 24 0.91 -5.40 -5.54
C ALA A 24 1.91 -4.59 -6.37
N LEU A 25 2.82 -5.28 -7.08
CA LEU A 25 3.60 -4.69 -8.16
C LEU A 25 2.81 -4.81 -9.47
N CYS A 26 2.38 -3.67 -9.99
CA CYS A 26 1.64 -3.56 -11.23
C CYS A 26 2.52 -2.98 -12.33
N LEU A 27 2.46 -3.61 -13.51
CA LEU A 27 3.07 -3.11 -14.73
C LEU A 27 1.97 -2.46 -15.58
N ILE A 28 2.08 -1.17 -15.84
CA ILE A 28 1.11 -0.42 -16.64
C ILE A 28 1.81 0.11 -17.89
N ARG A 29 1.20 -0.05 -19.05
CA ARG A 29 1.75 0.42 -20.32
C ARG A 29 0.71 1.18 -21.13
N HIS A 30 1.11 2.32 -21.68
CA HIS A 30 0.31 3.02 -22.68
C HIS A 30 0.66 2.49 -24.09
N THR A 31 -0.32 1.89 -24.77
CA THR A 31 -0.18 1.26 -26.09
C THR A 31 -1.05 1.97 -27.12
N GLU A 32 -0.89 1.64 -28.40
CA GLU A 32 -1.77 2.16 -29.47
C GLU A 32 -3.24 1.77 -29.29
N LEU A 33 -3.51 0.65 -28.60
CA LEU A 33 -4.86 0.15 -28.31
C LEU A 33 -5.39 0.66 -26.96
N GLY A 34 -4.69 1.60 -26.31
CA GLY A 34 -5.01 2.11 -24.98
C GLY A 34 -4.14 1.51 -23.88
N TRP A 35 -4.67 1.43 -22.66
CA TRP A 35 -3.93 0.98 -21.48
C TRP A 35 -3.88 -0.53 -21.36
N ALA A 36 -2.67 -1.09 -21.30
CA ALA A 36 -2.42 -2.47 -20.92
C ALA A 36 -1.90 -2.54 -19.48
N HIS A 37 -2.24 -3.61 -18.76
CA HIS A 37 -1.75 -3.83 -17.40
C HIS A 37 -1.42 -5.31 -17.16
N ALA A 38 -0.51 -5.54 -16.23
CA ALA A 38 -0.22 -6.86 -15.65
C ALA A 38 0.06 -6.71 -14.16
N ILE A 39 -0.31 -7.73 -13.38
CA ILE A 39 0.06 -7.84 -11.97
C ILE A 39 1.22 -8.83 -11.89
N ASP A 40 2.37 -8.36 -11.43
CA ASP A 40 3.62 -9.13 -11.42
C ASP A 40 3.79 -9.90 -10.12
N ILE A 41 3.78 -9.19 -8.99
CA ILE A 41 3.97 -9.75 -7.65
C ILE A 41 2.85 -9.25 -6.75
N THR A 42 2.28 -10.12 -5.93
CA THR A 42 1.34 -9.75 -4.88
C THR A 42 1.77 -10.36 -3.54
N GLN A 43 1.52 -9.63 -2.46
CA GLN A 43 1.72 -10.13 -1.11
C GLN A 43 0.76 -9.45 -0.14
N THR A 44 0.15 -10.25 0.74
CA THR A 44 -0.50 -9.74 1.95
C THR A 44 0.47 -9.84 3.11
N ILE A 45 0.76 -8.72 3.76
CA ILE A 45 1.54 -8.66 5.00
C ILE A 45 0.59 -8.48 6.16
N LYS A 46 0.48 -9.50 7.02
CA LYS A 46 -0.37 -9.40 8.22
C LYS A 46 0.11 -8.31 9.15
N TYR A 47 -0.82 -7.51 9.67
CA TYR A 47 -0.47 -6.54 10.70
C TYR A 47 -0.05 -7.23 11.98
N SER A 48 0.91 -6.63 12.67
CA SER A 48 1.21 -7.03 14.04
C SER A 48 0.00 -6.72 14.94
N PRO A 49 -0.18 -7.45 16.06
CA PRO A 49 -1.24 -7.15 17.01
C PRO A 49 -1.22 -5.69 17.50
N ALA A 50 -0.02 -5.11 17.64
CA ALA A 50 0.14 -3.72 18.02
C ALA A 50 -0.39 -2.75 16.94
N TRP A 51 -0.07 -2.99 15.66
CA TRP A 51 -0.57 -2.14 14.57
C TRP A 51 -2.08 -2.29 14.37
N LYS A 52 -2.59 -3.53 14.43
CA LYS A 52 -4.03 -3.80 14.34
C LYS A 52 -4.79 -3.00 15.41
N ARG A 53 -4.38 -3.11 16.68
CA ARG A 53 -4.99 -2.36 17.79
C ARG A 53 -4.96 -0.85 17.58
N ARG A 54 -3.81 -0.29 17.16
CA ARG A 54 -3.67 1.15 16.93
C ARG A 54 -4.62 1.66 15.84
N LEU A 55 -4.83 0.87 14.79
CA LEU A 55 -5.75 1.20 13.70
C LEU A 55 -7.22 1.02 14.10
N GLU A 56 -7.54 0.02 14.91
CA GLU A 56 -8.88 -0.20 15.49
C GLU A 56 -9.31 0.98 16.39
N GLU A 57 -8.38 1.52 17.18
CA GLU A 57 -8.64 2.64 18.09
C GLU A 57 -8.68 4.01 17.37
N ALA A 58 -8.24 4.08 16.10
CA ALA A 58 -8.10 5.32 15.34
C ALA A 58 -9.35 6.22 15.28
N PRO A 59 -10.57 5.69 15.07
CA PRO A 59 -11.79 6.51 15.02
C PRO A 59 -12.11 7.23 16.35
N GLY A 60 -11.56 6.75 17.48
CA GLY A 60 -11.75 7.35 18.80
C GLY A 60 -10.66 8.33 19.21
N LEU A 61 -9.65 8.57 18.37
CA LEU A 61 -8.53 9.45 18.67
C LEU A 61 -8.92 10.93 18.59
N SER A 62 -8.21 11.77 19.35
CA SER A 62 -8.22 13.22 19.13
C SER A 62 -7.59 13.56 17.79
N GLY A 63 -7.84 14.77 17.27
CA GLY A 63 -7.27 15.23 16.00
C GLY A 63 -5.74 15.14 15.96
N ASP A 64 -5.08 15.57 17.03
CA ASP A 64 -3.61 15.52 17.14
C ASP A 64 -3.09 14.08 17.15
N ALA A 65 -3.74 13.20 17.92
CA ALA A 65 -3.35 11.79 17.99
C ALA A 65 -3.62 11.04 16.67
N LEU A 66 -4.68 11.41 15.95
CA LEU A 66 -4.97 10.86 14.62
C LEU A 66 -3.93 11.32 13.58
N MET A 67 -3.49 12.58 13.63
CA MET A 67 -2.42 13.07 12.76
C MET A 67 -1.07 12.39 13.05
N GLU A 68 -0.76 12.18 14.32
CA GLU A 68 0.42 11.41 14.71
C GLU A 68 0.34 9.96 14.19
N LEU A 69 -0.81 9.29 14.37
CA LEU A 69 -1.04 7.96 13.85
C LEU A 69 -0.93 7.93 12.31
N HIS A 70 -1.45 8.93 11.61
CA HIS A 70 -1.36 9.06 10.15
C HIS A 70 0.10 9.08 9.67
N ALA A 71 0.93 9.94 10.29
CA ALA A 71 2.35 10.04 9.94
C ALA A 71 3.09 8.73 10.23
N GLN A 72 2.86 8.13 11.40
CA GLN A 72 3.48 6.87 11.78
C GLN A 72 3.06 5.71 10.87
N TYR A 73 1.78 5.67 10.48
CA TYR A 73 1.26 4.66 9.59
C TYR A 73 1.87 4.79 8.19
N GLY A 74 1.98 6.00 7.64
CA GLY A 74 2.69 6.24 6.38
C GLY A 74 4.14 5.75 6.40
N LYS A 75 4.87 6.01 7.50
CA LYS A 75 6.22 5.50 7.69
C LYS A 75 6.26 3.96 7.74
N TYR A 76 5.31 3.35 8.44
CA TYR A 76 5.21 1.89 8.52
C TYR A 76 4.92 1.25 7.16
N LEU A 77 4.00 1.82 6.37
CA LEU A 77 3.76 1.39 4.98
C LEU A 77 5.04 1.45 4.15
N GLY A 78 5.82 2.53 4.28
CA GLY A 78 7.12 2.66 3.61
C GLY A 78 8.10 1.54 3.94
N VAL A 79 8.21 1.17 5.22
CA VAL A 79 9.04 0.02 5.67
C VAL A 79 8.54 -1.30 5.07
N LEU A 80 7.22 -1.52 5.04
CA LEU A 80 6.65 -2.73 4.47
C LEU A 80 6.87 -2.82 2.95
N VAL A 81 6.79 -1.70 2.24
CA VAL A 81 7.09 -1.63 0.81
C VAL A 81 8.56 -1.90 0.54
N ASP A 82 9.47 -1.31 1.33
CA ASP A 82 10.91 -1.55 1.20
C ASP A 82 11.24 -3.04 1.37
N ALA A 83 10.66 -3.69 2.39
CA ALA A 83 10.80 -5.13 2.60
C ALA A 83 10.17 -5.98 1.48
N PHE A 84 9.11 -5.50 0.83
CA PHE A 84 8.49 -6.17 -0.30
C PHE A 84 9.36 -6.11 -1.57
N ILE A 85 10.00 -4.97 -1.84
CA ILE A 85 10.82 -4.79 -3.06
C ILE A 85 12.26 -5.32 -2.93
N THR A 86 12.76 -5.53 -1.70
CA THR A 86 14.12 -6.02 -1.42
C THR A 86 14.22 -7.52 -1.16
N LYS A 87 13.09 -8.23 -1.17
CA LYS A 87 13.04 -9.70 -1.17
C LYS A 87 13.67 -10.30 -2.43
#